data_AF-A0A349VPX7-F1
#
_entry.id   AF-A0A349VPX7-F1
#
_cell.length_a   1.000
_cell.length_b   1.000
_cell.length_c   1.000
_cell.angle_alpha   90.00
_cell.angle_beta   90.00
_cell.angle_gamma   90.00
#
_symmetry.space_group_name_H-M   'P 1'
#
loop_
_entity.id
_entity.type
_entity.pdbx_description
1 polymer ?
#
loop_
_entity_poly.entity_id
_entity_poly.type
_entity_poly.pdbx_seq_one_letter_code
_entity_poly.pdbx_strand_id
1 'polypeptide(L)'
;SAEIEIVPAMKARDVGFDRALIAAYGHDDKVCAYPALMALMAQEAPARTCVCMLSDKEEIGSYGNSGAQSRLYENFLVELFAKINGGYDELGYRKCIANTKMLSTDVSNAFDPKYANVSDKRNTAYLNKGVKMEKYTGARGKSGASDANSEFFASILRIFAENDIPWQTGELGKVDAGGGGTISAYLAKLGMEVIDCGVPVLSMHAPYEVISKIDLYFTYLAYKCFIENIK
;
A
#
# COMPACT_ATOMS: atom_id res chain seq x y z
N SER A 1 11.17 -0.72 -32.31
CA SER A 1 10.41 0.16 -31.40
C SER A 1 11.01 0.06 -30.02
N ALA A 2 11.02 1.14 -29.24
CA ALA A 2 11.57 1.16 -27.88
C ALA A 2 10.77 2.14 -27.00
N GLU A 3 10.70 1.84 -25.70
CA GLU A 3 10.28 2.74 -24.64
C GLU A 3 11.52 3.15 -23.86
N ILE A 4 11.79 4.45 -23.74
CA ILE A 4 13.00 4.99 -23.10
C ILE A 4 12.55 5.83 -21.91
N GLU A 5 13.12 5.56 -20.74
CA GLU A 5 12.84 6.29 -19.51
C GLU A 5 14.10 7.02 -19.04
N ILE A 6 13.95 8.30 -18.68
CA ILE A 6 15.03 9.11 -18.10
C ILE A 6 14.82 9.12 -16.59
N VAL A 7 15.79 8.56 -15.87
CA VAL A 7 15.75 8.46 -14.41
C VAL A 7 16.99 9.10 -13.78
N PRO A 8 16.91 9.56 -12.53
CA PRO A 8 18.08 10.05 -11.79
C PRO A 8 19.16 8.97 -11.69
N ALA A 9 20.41 9.33 -11.99
CA ALA A 9 21.56 8.41 -11.96
C ALA A 9 22.07 8.08 -10.54
N MET A 10 21.52 8.72 -9.52
CA MET A 10 21.99 8.61 -8.14
C MET A 10 21.59 7.26 -7.54
N LYS A 11 22.50 6.66 -6.76
CA LYS A 11 22.20 5.45 -5.99
C LYS A 11 21.51 5.78 -4.67
N ALA A 12 20.83 4.81 -4.09
CA ALA A 12 20.33 4.91 -2.73
C ALA A 12 21.49 5.17 -1.73
N ARG A 13 21.23 6.00 -0.71
CA ARG A 13 22.21 6.37 0.33
C ARG A 13 21.54 6.48 1.69
N ASP A 14 22.36 6.29 2.72
CA ASP A 14 22.02 6.67 4.08
C ASP A 14 21.94 8.20 4.20
N VAL A 15 20.96 8.68 4.96
CA VAL A 15 20.76 10.10 5.27
C VAL A 15 20.70 10.32 6.78
N GLY A 16 21.20 11.48 7.23
CA GLY A 16 21.29 11.85 8.64
C GLY A 16 22.64 11.48 9.27
N PHE A 17 23.03 12.18 10.34
CA PHE A 17 24.26 11.87 11.09
C PHE A 17 24.24 10.47 11.70
N ASP A 18 23.06 10.02 12.11
CA ASP A 18 22.79 8.68 12.64
C ASP A 18 22.52 7.63 11.55
N ARG A 19 22.46 8.04 10.28
CA ARG A 19 22.15 7.17 9.12
C ARG A 19 20.83 6.43 9.28
N ALA A 20 19.87 6.98 10.01
CA ALA A 20 18.58 6.33 10.27
C ALA A 20 17.64 6.33 9.05
N LEU A 21 17.92 7.19 8.06
CA LEU A 21 17.07 7.39 6.89
C LEU A 21 17.72 6.82 5.62
N ILE A 22 16.90 6.54 4.60
CA ILE A 22 17.35 6.17 3.26
C ILE A 22 16.79 7.20 2.27
N ALA A 23 17.65 7.72 1.41
CA ALA A 23 17.22 8.49 0.26
C ALA A 23 17.48 7.76 -1.05
N ALA A 24 16.49 7.73 -1.93
CA ALA A 24 16.55 7.05 -3.22
C ALA A 24 15.53 7.64 -4.22
N TYR A 25 15.69 7.30 -5.49
CA TYR A 25 14.70 7.59 -6.52
C TYR A 25 13.65 6.47 -6.58
N GLY A 26 12.38 6.85 -6.61
CA GLY A 26 11.26 5.92 -6.79
C GLY A 26 11.06 5.02 -5.59
N HIS A 27 11.18 5.58 -4.38
CA HIS A 27 10.57 4.97 -3.20
C HIS A 27 9.08 4.80 -3.45
N ASP A 28 8.44 5.78 -4.09
CA ASP A 28 7.09 5.65 -4.63
C ASP A 28 7.04 4.67 -5.83
N ASP A 29 6.35 3.53 -5.76
CA ASP A 29 5.97 2.76 -4.56
C ASP A 29 6.86 1.51 -4.38
N LYS A 30 8.08 1.52 -4.93
CA LYS A 30 9.01 0.39 -4.81
C LYS A 30 9.32 0.05 -3.34
N VAL A 31 9.21 1.04 -2.45
CA VAL A 31 9.44 0.88 -1.01
C VAL A 31 8.35 0.06 -0.32
N CYS A 32 7.13 -0.02 -0.86
CA CYS A 32 6.10 -0.92 -0.36
C CYS A 32 5.98 -2.21 -1.21
N ALA A 33 6.26 -2.14 -2.52
CA ALA A 33 6.32 -3.32 -3.38
C ALA A 33 7.37 -4.35 -2.91
N TYR A 34 8.57 -3.89 -2.53
CA TYR A 34 9.62 -4.77 -2.02
C TYR A 34 9.22 -5.54 -0.76
N PRO A 35 8.81 -4.89 0.36
CA PRO A 35 8.38 -5.60 1.55
C PRO A 35 7.13 -6.47 1.31
N ALA A 36 6.20 -6.08 0.43
CA ALA A 36 5.03 -6.90 0.10
C ALA A 36 5.45 -8.23 -0.53
N LEU A 37 6.37 -8.18 -1.51
CA LEU A 37 6.93 -9.38 -2.13
C LEU A 37 7.72 -10.22 -1.11
N MET A 38 8.56 -9.60 -0.29
CA MET A 38 9.35 -10.31 0.72
C MET A 38 8.47 -10.97 1.78
N ALA A 39 7.36 -10.34 2.18
CA ALA A 39 6.39 -10.88 3.12
C ALA A 39 5.68 -12.12 2.55
N LEU A 40 5.30 -12.09 1.26
CA LEU A 40 4.73 -13.24 0.57
C LEU A 40 5.75 -14.39 0.45
N MET A 41 6.99 -14.08 0.07
CA MET A 41 8.06 -15.09 -0.10
C MET A 41 8.49 -15.73 1.23
N ALA A 42 8.20 -15.08 2.35
CA ALA A 42 8.44 -15.64 3.67
C ALA A 42 7.37 -16.67 4.11
N GLN A 43 6.31 -16.86 3.33
CA GLN A 43 5.24 -17.81 3.65
C GLN A 43 5.59 -19.22 3.14
N GLU A 44 5.68 -20.19 4.04
CA GLU A 44 5.93 -21.59 3.67
C GLU A 44 4.63 -22.34 3.34
N ALA A 45 3.63 -22.25 4.23
CA ALA A 45 2.36 -22.94 4.11
C ALA A 45 1.22 -22.08 4.65
N PRO A 46 0.81 -21.01 3.92
CA PRO A 46 -0.21 -20.11 4.40
C PRO A 46 -1.57 -20.82 4.48
N ALA A 47 -2.36 -20.49 5.52
CA ALA A 47 -3.68 -21.10 5.74
C ALA A 47 -4.72 -20.72 4.66
N ARG A 48 -4.48 -19.60 3.96
CA ARG A 48 -5.30 -19.10 2.85
C ARG A 48 -4.40 -18.84 1.65
N THR A 49 -4.95 -18.87 0.44
CA THR A 49 -4.22 -18.44 -0.76
C THR A 49 -3.82 -16.97 -0.63
N CYS A 50 -2.55 -16.67 -0.83
CA CYS A 50 -2.00 -15.32 -0.78
C CYS A 50 -1.51 -14.89 -2.16
N VAL A 51 -1.77 -13.63 -2.52
CA VAL A 51 -1.36 -13.05 -3.80
C VAL A 51 -0.74 -11.68 -3.54
N CYS A 52 0.44 -11.44 -4.10
CA CYS A 52 1.05 -10.11 -4.18
C CYS A 52 0.90 -9.61 -5.62
N MET A 53 0.15 -8.53 -5.81
CA MET A 53 -0.03 -7.91 -7.13
C MET A 53 0.86 -6.69 -7.23
N LEU A 54 1.72 -6.65 -8.25
CA LEU A 54 2.56 -5.49 -8.56
C LEU A 54 2.04 -4.89 -9.87
N SER A 55 1.53 -3.66 -9.81
CA SER A 55 0.93 -2.97 -10.96
C SER A 55 1.72 -1.76 -11.40
N ASP A 56 1.65 -1.51 -12.71
CA ASP A 56 2.23 -0.34 -13.37
C ASP A 56 1.12 0.70 -13.62
N LYS A 57 1.50 1.89 -14.09
CA LYS A 57 0.59 2.97 -14.52
C LYS A 57 -0.31 3.56 -13.45
N GLU A 58 -0.08 3.27 -12.17
CA GLU A 58 -0.76 3.92 -11.05
C GLU A 58 -0.72 5.44 -11.21
N GLU A 59 0.49 5.97 -11.40
CA GLU A 59 0.84 7.40 -11.50
C GLU A 59 0.21 8.15 -12.69
N ILE A 60 -0.40 7.43 -13.62
CA ILE A 60 -1.15 8.00 -14.75
C ILE A 60 -2.66 7.68 -14.67
N GLY A 61 -3.13 7.24 -13.50
CA GLY A 61 -4.53 6.89 -13.22
C GLY A 61 -4.85 5.40 -13.38
N SER A 62 -3.87 4.50 -13.32
CA SER A 62 -4.02 3.05 -13.45
C SER A 62 -4.63 2.56 -14.79
N TYR A 63 -4.53 3.37 -15.85
CA TYR A 63 -5.01 3.02 -17.19
C TYR A 63 -3.95 2.25 -17.98
N GLY A 64 -4.38 1.23 -18.73
CA GLY A 64 -3.53 0.47 -19.65
C GLY A 64 -3.64 -1.03 -19.46
N ASN A 65 -2.83 -1.80 -20.18
CA ASN A 65 -2.87 -3.27 -20.15
C ASN A 65 -2.31 -3.87 -18.85
N SER A 66 -1.48 -3.13 -18.13
CA SER A 66 -0.80 -3.53 -16.89
C SER A 66 -1.26 -2.73 -15.65
N GLY A 67 -2.18 -1.77 -15.83
CA GLY A 67 -2.68 -0.95 -14.73
C GLY A 67 -3.70 -1.67 -13.85
N ALA A 68 -3.93 -1.17 -12.64
CA ALA A 68 -4.89 -1.76 -11.71
C ALA A 68 -6.34 -1.79 -12.24
N GLN A 69 -6.68 -0.93 -13.20
CA GLN A 69 -7.98 -0.97 -13.89
C GLN A 69 -8.03 -1.98 -15.05
N SER A 70 -6.92 -2.63 -15.39
CA SER A 70 -6.86 -3.65 -16.43
C SER A 70 -7.56 -4.93 -16.00
N ARG A 71 -7.96 -5.74 -16.98
CA ARG A 71 -8.49 -7.10 -16.71
C ARG A 71 -7.40 -8.13 -16.40
N LEU A 72 -6.12 -7.76 -16.43
CA LEU A 72 -5.02 -8.70 -16.23
C LEU A 72 -5.15 -9.40 -14.87
N TYR A 73 -5.38 -8.62 -13.82
CA TYR A 73 -5.51 -9.13 -12.45
C TYR A 73 -6.78 -9.93 -12.24
N GLU A 74 -7.91 -9.43 -12.75
CA GLU A 74 -9.18 -10.15 -12.65
C GLU A 74 -9.10 -11.50 -13.38
N ASN A 75 -8.53 -11.54 -14.58
CA ASN A 75 -8.33 -12.77 -15.33
C ASN A 75 -7.42 -13.75 -14.58
N PHE A 76 -6.31 -13.26 -13.99
CA PHE A 76 -5.42 -14.09 -13.18
C PHE A 76 -6.14 -14.72 -11.97
N LEU A 77 -6.94 -13.93 -11.24
CA LEU A 77 -7.70 -14.44 -10.09
C LEU A 77 -8.78 -15.43 -10.50
N VAL A 78 -9.46 -15.19 -11.63
CA VAL A 78 -10.44 -16.13 -12.21
C VAL A 78 -9.77 -17.45 -12.59
N GLU A 79 -8.62 -17.39 -13.29
CA GLU A 79 -7.87 -18.58 -13.66
C GLU A 79 -7.37 -19.36 -12.44
N LEU A 80 -6.83 -18.66 -11.44
CA LEU A 80 -6.36 -19.26 -10.19
C LEU A 80 -7.51 -19.95 -9.46
N PHE A 81 -8.65 -19.27 -9.32
CA PHE A 81 -9.85 -19.83 -8.71
C PHE A 81 -10.32 -21.09 -9.46
N ALA A 82 -10.39 -21.03 -10.79
CA ALA A 82 -10.84 -22.15 -11.60
C ALA A 82 -9.91 -23.36 -11.47
N LYS A 83 -8.59 -23.16 -11.43
CA LYS A 83 -7.61 -24.25 -11.27
C LYS A 83 -7.70 -24.90 -9.90
N ILE A 84 -7.93 -24.14 -8.83
CA ILE A 84 -8.06 -24.67 -7.47
C ILE A 84 -9.36 -25.45 -7.30
N ASN A 85 -10.46 -25.00 -7.91
CA ASN A 85 -11.79 -25.59 -7.73
C ASN A 85 -12.20 -26.59 -8.82
N GLY A 86 -11.34 -26.85 -9.80
CA GLY A 86 -11.61 -27.79 -10.90
C GLY A 86 -12.58 -27.25 -11.98
N GLY A 87 -12.78 -25.93 -12.03
CA GLY A 87 -13.67 -25.26 -12.97
C GLY A 87 -14.05 -23.86 -12.50
N TYR A 88 -14.56 -23.03 -13.42
CA TYR A 88 -15.06 -21.70 -13.08
C TYR A 88 -16.52 -21.77 -12.63
N ASP A 89 -16.78 -21.26 -11.42
CA ASP A 89 -18.11 -20.96 -10.91
C ASP A 89 -18.16 -19.48 -10.56
N GLU A 90 -18.98 -18.71 -11.27
CA GLU A 90 -19.05 -17.26 -11.11
C GLU A 90 -19.53 -16.87 -9.70
N LEU A 91 -20.53 -17.58 -9.16
CA LEU A 91 -21.07 -17.24 -7.84
C LEU A 91 -20.06 -17.58 -6.74
N GLY A 92 -19.37 -18.72 -6.87
CA GLY A 92 -18.26 -19.11 -6.01
C GLY A 92 -17.10 -18.12 -6.06
N TYR A 93 -16.72 -17.66 -7.26
CA TYR A 93 -15.67 -16.65 -7.43
C TYR A 93 -16.05 -15.33 -6.74
N ARG A 94 -17.26 -14.81 -6.97
CA ARG A 94 -17.72 -13.57 -6.31
C ARG A 94 -17.73 -13.70 -4.79
N LYS A 95 -18.12 -14.86 -4.25
CA LYS A 95 -18.02 -15.15 -2.80
C LYS A 95 -16.57 -15.21 -2.32
N CYS A 96 -15.66 -15.78 -3.11
CA CYS A 96 -14.24 -15.82 -2.79
C CYS A 96 -13.65 -14.40 -2.71
N ILE A 97 -13.94 -13.55 -3.70
CA ILE A 97 -13.51 -12.15 -3.74
C ILE A 97 -14.12 -11.36 -2.57
N ALA A 98 -15.40 -11.55 -2.25
CA ALA A 98 -16.03 -10.91 -1.10
C ALA A 98 -15.44 -11.32 0.26
N ASN A 99 -14.78 -12.47 0.32
CA ASN A 99 -14.05 -12.93 1.51
C ASN A 99 -12.53 -12.66 1.43
N THR A 100 -12.08 -11.93 0.41
CA THR A 100 -10.68 -11.55 0.22
C THR A 100 -10.40 -10.24 0.95
N LYS A 101 -9.26 -10.21 1.62
CA LYS A 101 -8.77 -9.07 2.41
C LYS A 101 -7.46 -8.61 1.83
N MET A 102 -7.31 -7.31 1.64
CA MET A 102 -6.18 -6.72 0.95
C MET A 102 -5.64 -5.53 1.74
N LEU A 103 -4.32 -5.51 1.90
CA LEU A 103 -3.60 -4.27 2.12
C LEU A 103 -3.28 -3.68 0.75
N SER A 104 -3.84 -2.51 0.45
CA SER A 104 -3.43 -1.69 -0.69
C SER A 104 -2.16 -0.98 -0.28
N THR A 105 -1.04 -1.47 -0.79
CA THR A 105 0.27 -0.99 -0.37
C THR A 105 0.65 0.21 -1.20
N ASP A 106 0.86 1.35 -0.56
CA ASP A 106 1.31 2.60 -1.21
C ASP A 106 2.06 3.47 -0.20
N VAL A 107 2.96 4.33 -0.67
CA VAL A 107 3.62 5.32 0.18
C VAL A 107 2.60 6.33 0.69
N SER A 108 3.00 7.04 1.74
CA SER A 108 2.16 8.08 2.32
C SER A 108 2.99 9.27 2.75
N ASN A 109 2.40 10.46 2.74
CA ASN A 109 3.15 11.66 3.12
C ASN A 109 3.53 11.66 4.60
N ALA A 110 4.84 11.77 4.87
CA ALA A 110 5.37 12.08 6.19
C ALA A 110 5.32 13.59 6.46
N PHE A 111 5.18 13.96 7.73
CA PHE A 111 5.19 15.34 8.20
C PHE A 111 6.54 15.99 7.93
N ASP A 112 6.55 17.01 7.08
CA ASP A 112 7.71 17.87 6.86
C ASP A 112 7.62 19.11 7.77
N PRO A 113 8.54 19.29 8.74
CA PRO A 113 8.56 20.48 9.60
C PRO A 113 8.67 21.80 8.83
N LYS A 114 9.29 21.82 7.64
CA LYS A 114 9.39 23.02 6.80
C LYS A 114 8.06 23.43 6.20
N TYR A 115 7.17 22.47 5.94
CA TYR A 115 5.85 22.68 5.33
C TYR A 115 4.72 22.29 6.29
N ALA A 116 4.93 22.49 7.60
CA ALA A 116 3.98 22.07 8.64
C ALA A 116 2.56 22.66 8.48
N ASN A 117 2.39 23.71 7.68
CA ASN A 117 1.10 24.34 7.41
C ASN A 117 0.16 23.50 6.53
N VAL A 118 0.69 22.55 5.74
CA VAL A 118 -0.13 21.70 4.84
C VAL A 118 -0.67 20.44 5.53
N SER A 119 -0.11 20.08 6.69
CA SER A 119 -0.49 18.87 7.44
C SER A 119 -1.41 19.17 8.62
N ASP A 120 -2.35 18.27 8.92
CA ASP A 120 -2.96 18.21 10.25
C ASP A 120 -2.02 17.42 11.18
N LYS A 121 -1.44 18.11 12.17
CA LYS A 121 -0.44 17.53 13.09
C LYS A 121 -0.96 16.33 13.88
N ARG A 122 -2.29 16.19 14.03
CA ARG A 122 -2.92 15.07 14.75
C ARG A 122 -3.25 13.89 13.84
N ASN A 123 -3.33 14.12 12.53
CA ASN A 123 -3.71 13.13 11.51
C ASN A 123 -2.67 13.14 10.38
N THR A 124 -1.39 12.99 10.72
CA THR A 124 -0.29 12.91 9.75
C THR A 124 0.71 11.87 10.24
N ALA A 125 1.41 11.22 9.31
CA ALA A 125 2.48 10.31 9.69
C ALA A 125 3.76 11.06 10.01
N TYR A 126 4.53 10.53 10.95
CA TYR A 126 5.89 10.96 11.24
C TYR A 126 6.85 9.81 10.91
N LEU A 127 8.04 10.17 10.45
CA LEU A 127 9.12 9.19 10.30
C LEU A 127 9.48 8.55 11.65
N ASN A 128 9.89 7.28 11.61
CA ASN A 128 10.27 6.45 12.75
C ASN A 128 9.12 6.15 13.72
N LYS A 129 7.88 6.11 13.22
CA LYS A 129 6.66 5.82 14.01
C LYS A 129 5.90 4.60 13.50
N GLY A 130 6.52 3.80 12.63
CA GLY A 130 5.96 2.58 12.10
C GLY A 130 5.12 2.81 10.86
N VAL A 131 4.44 1.75 10.43
CA VAL A 131 3.65 1.72 9.19
C VAL A 131 2.47 2.70 9.29
N LYS A 132 2.20 3.46 8.23
CA LYS A 132 1.02 4.32 8.18
C LYS A 132 -0.17 3.54 7.62
N MET A 133 -1.30 3.65 8.30
CA MET A 133 -2.60 3.13 7.87
C MET A 133 -3.52 4.31 7.49
N GLU A 134 -4.08 4.24 6.29
CA GLU A 134 -5.02 5.22 5.77
C GLU A 134 -6.40 4.59 5.61
N LYS A 135 -7.34 5.02 6.46
CA LYS A 135 -8.74 4.57 6.35
C LYS A 135 -9.35 5.05 5.03
N TYR A 136 -9.03 6.28 4.64
CA TYR A 136 -9.45 6.89 3.39
C TYR A 136 -8.39 7.88 2.91
N THR A 137 -8.42 8.13 1.60
CA THR A 137 -7.70 9.22 0.93
C THR A 137 -8.72 10.14 0.24
N GLY A 138 -8.49 10.53 -1.01
CA GLY A 138 -9.45 11.28 -1.82
C GLY A 138 -9.29 12.79 -1.75
N ALA A 139 -10.28 13.49 -2.29
CA ALA A 139 -10.35 14.95 -2.33
C ALA A 139 -11.77 15.45 -2.03
N ARG A 140 -11.93 16.72 -1.62
CA ARG A 140 -13.24 17.40 -1.50
C ARG A 140 -14.27 16.58 -0.70
N GLY A 141 -13.84 16.05 0.45
CA GLY A 141 -14.66 15.14 1.25
C GLY A 141 -14.66 13.69 0.75
N LYS A 142 -13.46 13.09 0.61
CA LYS A 142 -13.24 11.66 0.29
C LYS A 142 -13.62 11.21 -1.14
N SER A 143 -13.88 12.14 -2.04
CA SER A 143 -14.22 11.81 -3.43
C SER A 143 -13.08 11.08 -4.12
N GLY A 144 -13.41 10.02 -4.87
CA GLY A 144 -12.47 9.26 -5.69
C GLY A 144 -11.62 8.24 -4.94
N ALA A 145 -11.88 7.97 -3.66
CA ALA A 145 -11.11 7.04 -2.84
C ALA A 145 -11.96 5.89 -2.28
N SER A 146 -11.26 4.84 -1.83
CA SER A 146 -11.84 3.84 -0.93
C SER A 146 -11.95 4.41 0.49
N ASP A 147 -12.93 3.94 1.25
CA ASP A 147 -13.06 4.22 2.69
C ASP A 147 -13.24 2.88 3.42
N ALA A 148 -12.17 2.39 4.05
CA ALA A 148 -12.12 1.06 4.64
C ALA A 148 -13.19 0.87 5.73
N ASN A 149 -13.81 -0.32 5.74
CA ASN A 149 -14.78 -0.68 6.77
C ASN A 149 -14.12 -0.71 8.15
N SER A 150 -14.83 -0.24 9.17
CA SER A 150 -14.34 -0.14 10.55
C SER A 150 -13.91 -1.50 11.12
N GLU A 151 -14.67 -2.54 10.83
CA GLU A 151 -14.49 -3.90 11.31
C GLU A 151 -13.23 -4.51 10.71
N PHE A 152 -13.00 -4.28 9.41
CA PHE A 152 -11.78 -4.72 8.75
C PHE A 152 -10.57 -4.00 9.31
N PHE A 153 -10.64 -2.67 9.44
CA PHE A 153 -9.56 -1.89 10.03
C PHE A 153 -9.25 -2.37 11.46
N ALA A 154 -10.26 -2.55 12.30
CA ALA A 154 -10.09 -3.07 13.66
C ALA A 154 -9.44 -4.46 13.70
N SER A 155 -9.74 -5.34 12.73
CA SER A 155 -9.10 -6.65 12.64
C SER A 155 -7.59 -6.55 12.37
N ILE A 156 -7.16 -5.59 11.55
CA ILE A 156 -5.75 -5.33 11.27
C ILE A 156 -5.07 -4.74 12.50
N LEU A 157 -5.70 -3.76 13.16
CA LEU A 157 -5.14 -3.16 14.37
C LEU A 157 -4.93 -4.18 15.49
N ARG A 158 -5.84 -5.16 15.59
CA ARG A 158 -5.69 -6.29 16.51
C ARG A 158 -4.47 -7.15 16.16
N ILE A 159 -4.29 -7.51 14.88
CA ILE A 159 -3.11 -8.27 14.43
C ILE A 159 -1.83 -7.50 14.75
N PHE A 160 -1.79 -6.20 14.48
CA PHE A 160 -0.62 -5.38 14.75
C PHE A 160 -0.33 -5.29 16.25
N ALA A 161 -1.36 -5.11 17.09
CA ALA A 161 -1.22 -5.08 18.53
C ALA A 161 -0.73 -6.43 19.11
N GLU A 162 -1.24 -7.55 18.62
CA GLU A 162 -0.84 -8.90 19.07
C GLU A 162 0.59 -9.28 18.63
N ASN A 163 1.16 -8.58 17.66
CA ASN A 163 2.51 -8.82 17.12
C ASN A 163 3.48 -7.65 17.35
N ASP A 164 3.15 -6.72 18.26
CA ASP A 164 3.98 -5.55 18.60
C ASP A 164 4.40 -4.70 17.38
N ILE A 165 3.54 -4.60 16.36
CA ILE A 165 3.80 -3.80 15.16
C ILE A 165 3.42 -2.34 15.45
N PRO A 166 4.40 -1.41 15.48
CA PRO A 166 4.09 0.00 15.58
C PRO A 166 3.42 0.46 14.30
N TRP A 167 2.32 1.18 14.47
CA TRP A 167 1.56 1.77 13.37
C TRP A 167 1.08 3.15 13.78
N GLN A 168 0.72 3.93 12.78
CA GLN A 168 0.15 5.26 12.92
C GLN A 168 -0.95 5.46 11.90
N THR A 169 -1.89 6.36 12.19
CA THR A 169 -2.84 6.82 11.19
C THR A 169 -2.40 8.18 10.65
N GLY A 170 -2.86 8.51 9.45
CA GLY A 170 -2.73 9.85 8.93
C GLY A 170 -3.58 10.07 7.71
N GLU A 171 -3.72 11.33 7.32
CA GLU A 171 -4.37 11.76 6.09
C GLU A 171 -3.33 12.34 5.13
N LEU A 172 -3.74 12.57 3.88
CA LEU A 172 -2.96 13.27 2.86
C LEU A 172 -3.03 14.79 3.05
N GLY A 173 -2.55 15.26 4.20
CA GLY A 173 -2.57 16.67 4.58
C GLY A 173 -3.90 17.11 5.20
N LYS A 174 -4.10 18.43 5.32
CA LYS A 174 -5.37 18.98 5.80
C LYS A 174 -6.47 18.77 4.76
N VAL A 175 -7.72 18.74 5.23
CA VAL A 175 -8.91 18.79 4.36
C VAL A 175 -8.76 19.94 3.35
N ASP A 176 -8.99 19.61 2.07
CA ASP A 176 -8.90 20.51 0.91
C ASP A 176 -7.51 21.10 0.60
N ALA A 177 -6.45 20.71 1.32
CA ALA A 177 -5.07 21.10 0.98
C ALA A 177 -4.55 20.35 -0.25
N GLY A 178 -5.08 19.16 -0.52
CA GLY A 178 -4.68 18.31 -1.62
C GLY A 178 -5.74 17.25 -1.93
N GLY A 179 -5.36 16.33 -2.79
CA GLY A 179 -6.14 15.17 -3.14
C GLY A 179 -5.20 14.02 -3.47
N GLY A 180 -5.66 12.81 -3.20
CA GLY A 180 -5.01 11.60 -3.69
C GLY A 180 -6.06 10.55 -4.01
N GLY A 181 -5.59 9.37 -4.33
CA GLY A 181 -6.41 8.22 -4.60
C GLY A 181 -5.46 7.12 -5.01
N THR A 182 -5.58 5.97 -4.38
CA THR A 182 -4.73 4.83 -4.66
C THR A 182 -5.51 3.80 -5.48
N ILE A 183 -4.87 2.68 -5.79
CA ILE A 183 -5.54 1.57 -6.45
C ILE A 183 -6.64 0.91 -5.58
N SER A 184 -6.69 1.22 -4.27
CA SER A 184 -7.61 0.57 -3.31
C SER A 184 -9.06 0.62 -3.76
N ALA A 185 -9.50 1.74 -4.37
CA ALA A 185 -10.85 1.91 -4.86
C ALA A 185 -11.24 0.91 -5.97
N TYR A 186 -10.30 0.53 -6.84
CA TYR A 186 -10.55 -0.42 -7.92
C TYR A 186 -10.74 -1.85 -7.39
N LEU A 187 -9.95 -2.25 -6.39
CA LEU A 187 -10.04 -3.58 -5.80
C LEU A 187 -11.23 -3.68 -4.83
N ALA A 188 -11.52 -2.63 -4.07
CA ALA A 188 -12.72 -2.54 -3.25
C ALA A 188 -14.00 -2.63 -4.11
N LYS A 189 -14.00 -2.05 -5.33
CA LYS A 189 -15.11 -2.15 -6.29
C LYS A 189 -15.40 -3.60 -6.72
N LEU A 190 -14.41 -4.49 -6.70
CA LEU A 190 -14.61 -5.92 -6.95
C LEU A 190 -15.32 -6.64 -5.79
N GLY A 191 -15.38 -6.01 -4.61
CA GLY A 191 -16.02 -6.53 -3.40
C GLY A 191 -15.05 -6.97 -2.31
N MET A 192 -13.74 -6.71 -2.46
CA MET A 192 -12.75 -7.04 -1.43
C MET A 192 -12.82 -6.07 -0.25
N GLU A 193 -12.42 -6.53 0.94
CA GLU A 193 -12.08 -5.66 2.05
C GLU A 193 -10.68 -5.08 1.82
N VAL A 194 -10.56 -3.76 1.68
CA VAL A 194 -9.31 -3.09 1.31
C VAL A 194 -9.04 -1.92 2.26
N ILE A 195 -7.78 -1.76 2.65
CA ILE A 195 -7.30 -0.57 3.36
C ILE A 195 -5.93 -0.16 2.83
N ASP A 196 -5.68 1.14 2.79
CA ASP A 196 -4.40 1.70 2.37
C ASP A 196 -3.37 1.64 3.51
N CYS A 197 -2.14 1.27 3.17
CA CYS A 197 -1.08 1.02 4.14
C CYS A 197 0.30 1.17 3.50
N GLY A 198 1.26 1.80 4.18
CA GLY A 198 2.63 1.77 3.73
C GLY A 198 3.59 2.70 4.43
N VAL A 199 4.72 2.97 3.77
CA VAL A 199 5.86 3.68 4.37
C VAL A 199 5.65 5.19 4.26
N PRO A 200 5.78 5.95 5.37
CA PRO A 200 5.81 7.39 5.30
C PRO A 200 7.06 7.90 4.55
N VAL A 201 6.86 8.77 3.56
CA VAL A 201 7.90 9.35 2.71
C VAL A 201 7.91 10.88 2.81
N LEU A 202 9.11 11.45 2.82
CA LEU A 202 9.32 12.89 2.62
C LEU A 202 9.64 13.18 1.16
N SER A 203 9.08 14.27 0.66
CA SER A 203 9.28 14.75 -0.71
C SER A 203 8.90 13.70 -1.77
N MET A 204 7.73 13.07 -1.60
CA MET A 204 7.12 12.14 -2.55
C MET A 204 7.16 12.70 -3.99
N HIS A 205 7.44 11.85 -4.97
CA HIS A 205 7.67 12.15 -6.40
C HIS A 205 8.90 13.02 -6.71
N ALA A 206 9.75 13.33 -5.73
CA ALA A 206 11.02 13.99 -6.01
C ALA A 206 12.01 13.02 -6.68
N PRO A 207 13.03 13.54 -7.41
CA PRO A 207 14.15 12.73 -7.88
C PRO A 207 14.92 11.99 -6.77
N TYR A 208 14.73 12.40 -5.52
CA TYR A 208 15.36 11.82 -4.34
C TYR A 208 14.45 11.95 -3.12
N GLU A 209 13.68 10.91 -2.88
CA GLU A 209 12.70 10.78 -1.80
C GLU A 209 13.39 10.25 -0.55
N VAL A 210 12.87 10.55 0.64
CA VAL A 210 13.48 10.13 1.92
C VAL A 210 12.49 9.34 2.77
N ILE A 211 12.92 8.17 3.24
CA ILE A 211 12.16 7.29 4.13
C ILE A 211 12.96 6.98 5.39
N SER A 212 12.27 6.45 6.39
CA SER A 212 12.90 5.82 7.56
C SER A 212 13.22 4.35 7.32
N LYS A 213 14.41 3.91 7.77
CA LYS A 213 14.80 2.48 7.77
C LYS A 213 13.90 1.64 8.66
N ILE A 214 13.53 2.16 9.83
CA ILE A 214 12.73 1.43 10.81
C ILE A 214 11.27 1.34 10.37
N ASP A 215 10.74 2.38 9.73
CA ASP A 215 9.38 2.32 9.15
C ASP A 215 9.34 1.27 8.02
N LEU A 216 10.31 1.24 7.12
CA LEU A 216 10.42 0.20 6.08
C LEU A 216 10.46 -1.22 6.69
N TYR A 217 11.27 -1.42 7.74
CA TYR A 217 11.36 -2.71 8.41
C TYR A 217 10.03 -3.13 9.06
N PHE A 218 9.35 -2.22 9.75
CA PHE A 218 8.05 -2.51 10.35
C PHE A 218 6.94 -2.68 9.32
N THR A 219 7.01 -2.01 8.16
CA THR A 219 6.09 -2.27 7.05
C THR A 219 6.24 -3.70 6.52
N TYR A 220 7.47 -4.21 6.37
CA TYR A 220 7.70 -5.63 6.05
C TYR A 220 7.05 -6.56 7.08
N LEU A 221 7.30 -6.31 8.38
CA LEU A 221 6.72 -7.13 9.44
C LEU A 221 5.19 -7.03 9.48
N ALA A 222 4.62 -5.84 9.25
CA ALA A 222 3.19 -5.61 9.17
C ALA A 222 2.54 -6.47 8.08
N TYR A 223 3.12 -6.47 6.87
CA TYR A 223 2.63 -7.26 5.75
C TYR A 223 2.75 -8.76 6.01
N LYS A 224 3.87 -9.20 6.59
CA LYS A 224 4.09 -10.59 6.96
C LYS A 224 3.06 -11.06 8.00
N CYS A 225 2.90 -10.32 9.10
CA CYS A 225 1.96 -10.66 10.16
C CYS A 225 0.51 -10.60 9.67
N PHE A 226 0.17 -9.67 8.76
CA PHE A 226 -1.14 -9.66 8.11
C PHE A 226 -1.40 -10.97 7.39
N ILE A 227 -0.48 -11.43 6.53
CA ILE A 227 -0.65 -12.67 5.77
C ILE A 227 -0.81 -13.88 6.71
N GLU A 228 -0.03 -13.93 7.79
CA GLU A 228 -0.03 -15.06 8.73
C GLU A 228 -1.29 -15.14 9.62
N ASN A 229 -1.89 -13.99 9.95
CA ASN A 229 -2.91 -13.92 11.01
C ASN A 229 -4.30 -13.47 10.52
N ILE A 230 -4.41 -12.92 9.31
CA ILE A 230 -5.70 -12.47 8.80
C ILE A 230 -6.61 -13.66 8.50
N LYS A 231 -7.80 -13.65 9.12
CA LYS A 231 -8.80 -14.72 8.97
C LYS A 231 -9.74 -14.48 7.81
#